data_AF-A0A1X0E1T3-F1
#
_entry.id   AF-A0A1X0E1T3-F1
#
_cell.length_a   1.000
_cell.length_b   1.000
_cell.length_c   1.000
_cell.angle_alpha   90.00
_cell.angle_beta   90.00
_cell.angle_gamma   90.00
#
_symmetry.space_group_name_H-M   'P 1'
#
loop_
_entity.id
_entity.type
_entity.pdbx_description
1 polymer ?
#
loop_
_entity_poly.entity_id
_entity_poly.type
_entity_poly.pdbx_seq_one_letter_code
_entity_poly.pdbx_strand_id
1 'polypeptide(L)'
;AVNVGNGGNGGAGGAGGGLFGAGGAGGAGGSSTGANGGAGGAGGSGSLMGAGGAGGAGGATSNNNSIGGNGGAGGNAGLLIGAAGTGGAGGAGAADGSALSRG
;
A
#
# COMPACT_ATOMS: atom_id res chain seq x y z
N ALA A 1 -19.31 -17.29 -15.89
CA ALA A 1 -19.09 -16.42 -14.71
C ALA A 1 -18.16 -15.31 -15.12
N VAL A 2 -18.49 -14.05 -14.82
CA VAL A 2 -17.54 -12.94 -14.99
C VAL A 2 -16.54 -13.03 -13.82
N ASN A 3 -15.27 -13.33 -14.10
CA ASN A 3 -14.23 -13.29 -13.09
C ASN A 3 -13.88 -11.82 -12.81
N VAL A 4 -14.45 -11.25 -11.75
CA VAL A 4 -14.11 -9.88 -11.34
C VAL A 4 -12.81 -9.97 -10.55
N GLY A 5 -11.73 -9.41 -11.09
CA GLY A 5 -10.40 -9.48 -10.48
C GLY A 5 -10.27 -8.58 -9.26
N ASN A 6 -9.38 -8.98 -8.34
CA ASN A 6 -8.88 -8.07 -7.30
C ASN A 6 -8.26 -6.82 -7.95
N GLY A 7 -8.22 -5.73 -7.17
CA GLY A 7 -7.43 -4.57 -7.53
C GLY A 7 -5.96 -4.97 -7.70
N GLY A 8 -5.27 -4.38 -8.67
CA GLY A 8 -3.85 -4.67 -8.88
C GLY A 8 -3.00 -4.20 -7.70
N ASN A 9 -1.94 -4.92 -7.36
CA ASN A 9 -1.03 -4.47 -6.31
C ASN A 9 -0.23 -3.23 -6.76
N GLY A 10 0.05 -2.34 -5.81
CA GLY A 10 0.94 -1.21 -6.03
C GLY A 10 2.38 -1.67 -6.26
N GLY A 11 3.10 -0.96 -7.15
CA GLY A 11 4.51 -1.24 -7.41
C GLY A 11 5.41 -0.88 -6.22
N ALA A 12 6.50 -1.63 -6.03
CA ALA A 12 7.49 -1.28 -5.00
C ALA A 12 8.22 0.02 -5.38
N GLY A 13 8.56 0.81 -4.35
CA GLY A 13 9.40 2.00 -4.50
C GLY A 13 10.85 1.61 -4.84
N GLY A 14 11.50 2.41 -5.70
CA GLY A 14 12.88 2.18 -6.08
C GLY A 14 13.85 2.43 -4.92
N ALA A 15 14.97 1.71 -4.88
CA ALA A 15 16.04 1.99 -3.93
C ALA A 15 16.69 3.36 -4.20
N GLY A 16 17.18 4.01 -3.15
CA GLY A 16 17.93 5.26 -3.27
C GLY A 16 19.19 5.09 -4.12
N GLY A 17 19.42 6.03 -5.03
CA GLY A 17 20.60 6.04 -5.89
C GLY A 17 21.83 6.71 -5.25
N GLY A 18 23.03 6.18 -5.53
CA GLY A 18 24.29 6.74 -5.04
C GLY A 18 24.46 6.58 -3.53
N LEU A 19 25.20 7.49 -2.88
CA LEU A 19 25.44 7.44 -1.44
C LEU A 19 24.36 8.16 -0.61
N PHE A 20 23.64 9.12 -1.21
CA PHE A 20 22.70 10.00 -0.51
C PHE A 20 21.25 9.85 -0.97
N GLY A 21 20.97 8.96 -1.93
CA GLY A 21 19.63 8.80 -2.49
C GLY A 21 18.62 8.33 -1.45
N ALA A 22 17.47 9.00 -1.39
CA ALA A 22 16.33 8.49 -0.65
C ALA A 22 15.63 7.38 -1.45
N GLY A 23 15.07 6.39 -0.73
CA GLY A 23 14.21 5.39 -1.32
C GLY A 23 12.90 6.01 -1.82
N GLY A 24 12.42 5.53 -2.96
CA GLY A 24 11.15 5.96 -3.54
C GLY A 24 9.95 5.44 -2.75
N ALA A 25 8.84 6.17 -2.80
CA ALA A 25 7.60 5.69 -2.21
C ALA A 25 7.04 4.46 -2.96
N GLY A 26 6.36 3.58 -2.23
CA GLY A 26 5.58 2.50 -2.82
C GLY A 26 4.31 3.02 -3.48
N GLY A 27 3.92 2.41 -4.59
CA GLY A 27 2.69 2.73 -5.32
C GLY A 27 1.44 2.31 -4.56
N ALA A 28 0.33 3.01 -4.77
CA ALA A 28 -0.95 2.62 -4.19
C ALA A 28 -1.48 1.32 -4.83
N GLY A 29 -2.19 0.51 -4.03
CA GLY A 29 -2.97 -0.61 -4.53
C GLY A 29 -4.19 -0.13 -5.31
N GLY A 30 -4.53 -0.84 -6.39
CA GLY A 30 -5.68 -0.55 -7.23
C GLY A 30 -7.00 -0.84 -6.53
N SER A 31 -8.03 -0.07 -6.84
CA SER A 31 -9.38 -0.32 -6.34
C SER A 31 -10.06 -1.48 -7.09
N SER A 32 -11.03 -2.14 -6.44
CA SER A 32 -11.90 -3.13 -7.08
C SER A 32 -13.37 -2.83 -6.81
N THR A 33 -14.24 -3.13 -7.77
CA THR A 33 -15.70 -2.98 -7.60
C THR A 33 -16.41 -4.31 -7.36
N GLY A 34 -15.72 -5.44 -7.52
CA GLY A 34 -16.32 -6.77 -7.38
C GLY A 34 -15.52 -7.76 -6.56
N ALA A 35 -14.30 -7.42 -6.16
CA ALA A 35 -13.42 -8.27 -5.35
C ALA A 35 -12.64 -7.41 -4.36
N ASN A 36 -11.55 -7.94 -3.78
CA ASN A 36 -10.77 -7.20 -2.80
C ASN A 36 -9.97 -6.07 -3.46
N GLY A 37 -9.71 -5.01 -2.69
CA GLY A 37 -8.76 -3.98 -3.08
C GLY A 37 -7.33 -4.54 -3.16
N GLY A 38 -6.50 -3.99 -4.05
CA GLY A 38 -5.11 -4.41 -4.22
C GLY A 38 -4.24 -3.95 -3.05
N ALA A 39 -3.19 -4.69 -2.72
CA ALA A 39 -2.26 -4.26 -1.67
C ALA A 39 -1.43 -3.05 -2.14
N GLY A 40 -1.08 -2.14 -1.22
CA GLY A 40 -0.12 -1.08 -1.45
C GLY A 40 1.30 -1.63 -1.59
N GLY A 41 2.11 -0.99 -2.43
CA GLY A 41 3.51 -1.36 -2.64
C GLY A 41 4.40 -0.96 -1.46
N ALA A 42 5.46 -1.73 -1.20
CA ALA A 42 6.45 -1.34 -0.20
C ALA A 42 7.25 -0.12 -0.65
N GLY A 43 7.65 0.74 0.28
CA GLY A 43 8.61 1.81 0.03
C GLY A 43 10.02 1.27 -0.21
N GLY A 44 10.81 1.98 -1.01
CA GLY A 44 12.20 1.62 -1.30
C GLY A 44 13.15 1.99 -0.15
N SER A 45 14.24 1.25 -0.02
CA SER A 45 15.28 1.57 0.97
C SER A 45 16.10 2.80 0.57
N GLY A 46 16.52 3.60 1.55
CA GLY A 46 17.52 4.66 1.35
C GLY A 46 18.92 4.10 1.08
N SER A 47 19.78 4.92 0.47
CA SER A 47 21.23 4.67 0.34
C SER A 47 21.96 4.84 1.68
N LEU A 48 23.30 4.80 1.70
CA LEU A 48 24.12 4.96 2.92
C LEU A 48 23.68 6.10 3.86
N MET A 49 23.34 7.24 3.28
CA MET A 49 22.92 8.46 3.99
C MET A 49 21.48 8.88 3.67
N GLY A 50 20.71 8.02 3.00
CA GLY A 50 19.38 8.35 2.48
C GLY A 50 18.25 7.90 3.40
N ALA A 51 17.10 8.58 3.36
CA ALA A 51 15.90 8.10 4.03
C ALA A 51 15.22 6.97 3.24
N GLY A 52 14.51 6.08 3.93
CA GLY A 52 13.62 5.10 3.30
C GLY A 52 12.35 5.78 2.78
N GLY A 53 11.79 5.25 1.69
CA GLY A 53 10.54 5.72 1.10
C GLY A 53 9.31 5.24 1.87
N ALA A 54 8.21 5.99 1.86
CA ALA A 54 6.97 5.55 2.47
C ALA A 54 6.34 4.37 1.72
N GLY A 55 5.61 3.51 2.42
CA GLY A 55 4.77 2.48 1.81
C GLY A 55 3.52 3.07 1.16
N GLY A 56 3.05 2.45 0.08
CA GLY A 56 1.83 2.86 -0.62
C GLY A 56 0.56 2.46 0.13
N ALA A 57 -0.52 3.22 -0.04
CA ALA A 57 -1.81 2.87 0.53
C ALA A 57 -2.41 1.63 -0.15
N GLY A 58 -3.18 0.83 0.58
CA GLY A 58 -3.98 -0.24 0.00
C GLY A 58 -5.18 0.28 -0.80
N GLY A 59 -5.59 -0.45 -1.82
CA GLY A 59 -6.72 -0.12 -2.67
C GLY A 59 -8.07 -0.34 -1.98
N ALA A 60 -9.06 0.47 -2.32
CA ALA A 60 -10.40 0.34 -1.76
C ALA A 60 -11.25 -0.69 -2.52
N THR A 61 -12.34 -1.15 -1.89
CA THR A 61 -13.39 -1.90 -2.58
C THR A 61 -14.78 -1.38 -2.26
N SER A 62 -15.67 -1.47 -3.26
CA SER A 62 -17.09 -1.12 -3.14
C SER A 62 -18.00 -2.35 -3.03
N ASN A 63 -17.46 -3.57 -3.07
CA ASN A 63 -18.26 -4.78 -2.89
C ASN A 63 -18.40 -5.08 -1.38
N ASN A 64 -19.64 -5.16 -0.89
CA ASN A 64 -19.99 -5.43 0.50
C ASN A 64 -19.41 -6.74 1.06
N ASN A 65 -19.09 -7.72 0.22
CA ASN A 65 -18.49 -8.99 0.65
C ASN A 65 -16.96 -9.04 0.41
N SER A 66 -16.34 -7.88 0.21
CA SER A 66 -14.91 -7.75 -0.07
C SER A 66 -14.26 -6.77 0.89
N ILE A 67 -12.96 -6.96 1.10
CA ILE A 67 -12.14 -6.09 1.96
C ILE A 67 -11.24 -5.18 1.14
N GLY A 68 -10.91 -4.03 1.71
CA GLY A 68 -9.86 -3.17 1.17
C GLY A 68 -8.51 -3.86 1.24
N GLY A 69 -7.57 -3.43 0.40
CA GLY A 69 -6.22 -3.98 0.36
C GLY A 69 -5.38 -3.49 1.53
N ASN A 70 -4.34 -4.25 1.90
CA ASN A 70 -3.42 -3.84 2.95
C ASN A 70 -2.55 -2.65 2.48
N GLY A 71 -2.16 -1.79 3.40
CA GLY A 71 -1.11 -0.80 3.14
C GLY A 71 0.26 -1.47 2.99
N GLY A 72 1.15 -0.84 2.22
CA GLY A 72 2.52 -1.31 2.02
C GLY A 72 3.43 -0.96 3.20
N ALA A 73 4.47 -1.76 3.42
CA ALA A 73 5.49 -1.42 4.40
C ALA A 73 6.31 -0.18 3.97
N GLY A 74 6.82 0.58 4.94
CA GLY A 74 7.83 1.61 4.66
C GLY A 74 9.20 1.02 4.33
N GLY A 75 10.02 1.79 3.64
CA GLY A 75 11.38 1.41 3.26
C GLY A 75 12.39 1.60 4.38
N ASN A 76 13.50 0.86 4.33
CA ASN A 76 14.54 0.95 5.35
C ASN A 76 15.30 2.29 5.26
N ALA A 77 15.75 2.78 6.40
CA ALA A 77 16.69 3.90 6.48
C ALA A 77 18.05 3.55 5.86
N GLY A 78 18.82 4.59 5.55
CA GLY A 78 20.24 4.49 5.28
C GLY A 78 21.05 4.04 6.49
N LEU A 79 22.21 3.42 6.24
CA LEU A 79 23.00 2.77 7.28
C LEU A 79 23.65 3.75 8.27
N LEU A 80 24.00 4.96 7.83
CA LEU A 80 24.74 5.94 8.64
C LEU A 80 23.84 7.09 9.09
N ILE A 81 23.07 7.65 8.16
CA ILE A 81 22.01 8.64 8.45
C ILE A 81 20.79 8.37 7.57
N GLY A 82 19.62 8.78 8.06
CA GLY A 82 18.35 8.63 7.35
C GLY A 82 17.26 8.09 8.27
N ALA A 83 16.02 8.50 8.04
CA ALA A 83 14.87 7.93 8.72
C ALA A 83 14.30 6.76 7.90
N ALA A 84 13.71 5.78 8.58
CA ALA A 84 12.94 4.75 7.90
C ALA A 84 11.63 5.37 7.35
N GLY A 85 11.15 4.81 6.25
CA GLY A 85 9.87 5.19 5.68
C GLY A 85 8.71 4.75 6.57
N THR A 86 7.63 5.52 6.58
CA THR A 86 6.38 5.13 7.25
C THR A 86 5.65 4.06 6.45
N GLY A 87 4.91 3.19 7.14
CA GLY A 87 3.96 2.29 6.49
C GLY A 87 2.79 3.04 5.83
N GLY A 88 2.20 2.42 4.82
CA GLY A 88 0.99 2.89 4.15
C GLY A 88 -0.28 2.52 4.90
N ALA A 89 -1.33 3.31 4.71
CA ALA A 89 -2.65 3.02 5.26
C ALA A 89 -3.30 1.81 4.55
N GLY A 90 -4.13 1.07 5.28
CA GLY A 90 -5.04 0.08 4.67
C GLY A 90 -6.10 0.75 3.81
N GLY A 91 -6.55 0.04 2.77
CA GLY A 91 -7.64 0.45 1.91
C GLY A 91 -8.99 0.27 2.58
N ALA A 92 -9.95 1.10 2.21
CA ALA A 92 -11.32 0.97 2.71
C ALA A 92 -11.98 -0.31 2.16
N GLY A 93 -12.46 -1.17 3.05
CA GLY A 93 -13.44 -2.18 2.71
C GLY A 93 -14.84 -1.61 2.77
N ALA A 94 -15.79 -2.27 2.10
CA ALA A 94 -17.19 -2.07 2.41
C ALA A 94 -17.48 -2.80 3.73
N ALA A 95 -17.03 -2.22 4.85
CA ALA A 95 -17.40 -2.72 6.16
C ALA A 95 -18.92 -2.67 6.25
N ASP A 96 -19.53 -3.86 6.32
CA ASP A 96 -20.93 -4.15 6.51
C ASP A 96 -21.71 -3.00 7.18
N GLY A 97 -22.37 -2.18 6.36
CA GLY A 97 -23.53 -1.40 6.75
C GLY A 97 -24.76 -2.26 7.09
N SER A 98 -24.57 -3.53 7.49
CA SER A 98 -25.60 -4.45 7.96
C SER A 98 -25.79 -4.39 9.48
N ALA A 99 -25.45 -3.26 10.11
CA ALA A 99 -26.08 -2.85 11.37
C ALA A 99 -27.60 -2.55 11.23
N LEU A 100 -28.22 -2.92 10.10
CA LEU A 100 -29.65 -2.81 9.81
C LEU A 100 -30.31 -4.19 9.64
N SER A 101 -30.13 -5.09 10.61
CA SER A 101 -31.19 -6.05 10.92
C SER A 101 -31.94 -5.55 12.15
N ARG A 102 -32.84 -4.59 11.93
CA ARG A 102 -33.92 -4.25 12.85
C ARG A 102 -35.24 -4.54 12.14
N GLY A 103 -35.50 -5.81 11.89
CA GLY A 103 -36.79 -6.36 11.46
C GLY A 103 -37.22 -7.40 12.45
#